data_AF-A0A7X6VSI9-F1
#
_entry.id   AF-A0A7X6VSI9-F1
#
_cell.length_a   1.000
_cell.length_b   1.000
_cell.length_c   1.000
_cell.angle_alpha   90.00
_cell.angle_beta   90.00
_cell.angle_gamma   90.00
#
_symmetry.space_group_name_H-M   'P 1'
#
loop_
_entity.id
_entity.type
_entity.pdbx_description
1 polymer ?
#
loop_
_entity_poly.entity_id
_entity_poly.type
_entity_poly.pdbx_seq_one_letter_code
_entity_poly.pdbx_strand_id
1 'polypeptide(L)' 'MFNNKNVLITGGTGSFGKKFCEIVLKKYPNINKLIVFSRDELKQYEMAQQFNNHPKLRFFIGDVRDKERLYRA' A
#
# COMPACT_ATOMS: atom_id res chain seq x y z
N MET A 1 -10.95 -0.38 13.19
CA MET A 1 -9.76 0.45 13.47
C MET A 1 -9.19 1.17 12.23
N PHE A 2 -9.48 0.78 10.98
CA PHE A 2 -9.04 1.54 9.77
C PHE A 2 -10.18 1.97 8.82
N ASN A 3 -11.43 1.70 9.16
CA ASN A 3 -12.56 2.21 8.38
C ASN A 3 -12.51 3.73 8.33
N ASN A 4 -12.79 4.29 7.15
CA ASN A 4 -12.81 5.71 6.84
C ASN A 4 -11.45 6.41 7.02
N LYS A 5 -10.35 5.65 7.05
CA LYS A 5 -8.99 6.18 7.15
C LYS A 5 -8.21 5.99 5.85
N ASN A 6 -7.22 6.87 5.65
CA ASN A 6 -6.15 6.69 4.68
C ASN A 6 -4.94 6.13 5.42
N VAL A 7 -4.35 5.05 4.91
CA VAL A 7 -3.20 4.38 5.54
C VAL A 7 -2.07 4.30 4.52
N LEU A 8 -0.89 4.80 4.90
CA LEU A 8 0.35 4.70 4.14
C LEU A 8 1.23 3.60 4.72
N ILE A 9 1.77 2.74 3.86
CA ILE A 9 2.69 1.65 4.22
C ILE A 9 3.97 1.80 3.41
N THR A 10 5.05 2.22 4.08
CA THR A 10 6.39 2.21 3.49
C THR A 10 6.97 0.80 3.48
N GLY A 11 7.61 0.39 2.39
CA GLY A 11 8.13 -0.98 2.25
C GLY A 11 7.03 -2.04 2.15
N GLY A 12 5.81 -1.64 1.76
CA GLY A 12 4.63 -2.51 1.76
C GLY A 12 4.68 -3.68 0.76
N THR A 13 5.65 -3.69 -0.17
CA THR A 13 5.89 -4.80 -1.11
C THR A 13 6.58 -6.02 -0.48
N GLY A 14 7.12 -5.89 0.74
CA GLY A 14 7.72 -7.01 1.47
C GLY A 14 6.68 -8.00 2.02
N SER A 15 7.13 -9.14 2.53
CA SER A 15 6.25 -10.23 3.03
C SER A 15 5.26 -9.76 4.09
N PHE A 16 5.73 -8.94 5.04
CA PHE A 16 4.88 -8.35 6.07
C PHE A 16 3.82 -7.42 5.46
N GLY A 17 4.26 -6.50 4.58
CA GLY A 17 3.36 -5.52 3.96
C GLY A 17 2.26 -6.16 3.13
N LYS A 18 2.59 -7.21 2.37
CA LYS A 18 1.60 -8.03 1.64
C LYS A 18 0.56 -8.63 2.57
N LYS A 19 0.99 -9.31 3.64
CA LYS A 19 0.05 -9.95 4.58
C LYS A 19 -0.77 -8.92 5.35
N PHE A 20 -0.17 -7.80 5.71
CA PHE A 20 -0.86 -6.69 6.35
C PHE A 20 -1.95 -6.11 5.44
N CYS A 21 -1.65 -5.87 4.15
CA CYS A 21 -2.65 -5.39 3.19
C CYS A 21 -3.83 -6.34 3.06
N GLU A 22 -3.58 -7.65 2.97
CA GLU A 22 -4.62 -8.69 2.95
C GLU A 22 -5.52 -8.62 4.19
N ILE A 23 -4.93 -8.55 5.38
CA ILE A 23 -5.66 -8.46 6.64
C ILE A 23 -6.47 -7.17 6.71
N VAL A 24 -5.90 -6.04 6.29
CA VAL A 24 -6.57 -4.73 6.35
C VAL A 24 -7.77 -4.71 5.41
N LEU A 25 -7.61 -5.13 4.16
CA LEU A 25 -8.69 -5.18 3.19
C LEU A 25 -9.81 -6.13 3.63
N LYS A 26 -9.47 -7.25 4.28
CA LYS A 26 -10.45 -8.21 4.80
C LYS A 26 -11.18 -7.73 6.06
N LYS A 27 -10.45 -7.18 7.04
CA LYS A 27 -11.01 -6.79 8.35
C LYS A 27 -11.64 -5.39 8.34
N TYR A 28 -11.24 -4.52 7.42
CA TYR A 28 -11.67 -3.13 7.34
C TYR A 28 -12.17 -2.80 5.93
N PRO A 29 -13.30 -3.38 5.50
CA PRO A 29 -13.83 -3.21 4.15
C PRO A 29 -14.17 -1.75 3.83
N ASN A 30 -14.41 -0.91 4.84
CA ASN A 30 -14.73 0.52 4.68
C ASN A 30 -13.49 1.43 4.78
N ILE A 31 -12.27 0.91 4.62
CA ILE A 31 -11.09 1.76 4.47
C ILE A 31 -11.27 2.71 3.27
N ASN A 32 -10.74 3.94 3.36
CA ASN A 32 -10.80 4.89 2.25
C ASN A 32 -9.71 4.59 1.23
N LYS A 33 -8.44 4.58 1.67
CA LYS A 33 -7.27 4.30 0.84
C LYS A 33 -6.21 3.55 1.62
N LEU A 34 -5.60 2.57 0.97
CA LEU A 34 -4.42 1.86 1.42
C LEU A 34 -3.30 2.09 0.41
N ILE A 35 -2.26 2.81 0.80
CA ILE A 35 -1.18 3.26 -0.07
C ILE A 35 0.07 2.46 0.26
N VAL A 36 0.61 1.74 -0.72
CA VAL A 36 1.89 1.05 -0.65
C VAL A 36 2.95 1.93 -1.29
N PHE A 37 3.93 2.35 -0.49
CA PHE A 37 5.06 3.15 -0.92
C PHE A 37 6.32 2.30 -0.96
N SER A 38 6.90 2.13 -2.15
CA SER A 38 8.10 1.32 -2.35
C SER A 38 8.86 1.77 -3.60
N ARG A 39 10.09 1.31 -3.75
CA ARG A 39 10.98 1.65 -4.86
C ARG A 39 10.87 0.71 -6.05
N ASP A 40 10.40 -0.51 -5.79
CA ASP A 40 10.43 -1.62 -6.74
C ASP A 40 9.10 -1.71 -7.49
N GLU A 41 9.10 -1.24 -8.73
CA GLU A 41 7.92 -1.19 -9.59
C GLU A 41 7.38 -2.59 -9.93
N LEU A 42 8.27 -3.54 -10.19
CA LEU A 42 7.88 -4.91 -10.53
C LEU A 42 7.12 -5.56 -9.39
N LYS A 43 7.62 -5.44 -8.15
CA LYS A 43 6.91 -5.98 -6.98
C LYS A 43 5.58 -5.29 -6.72
N GLN A 44 5.47 -4.00 -7.02
CA GLN A 44 4.18 -3.29 -6.93
C GLN A 44 3.20 -3.81 -7.97
N TYR A 45 3.64 -3.99 -9.22
CA TYR A 45 2.83 -4.54 -10.29
C TYR A 45 2.32 -5.96 -9.97
N GLU A 46 3.22 -6.86 -9.55
CA GLU A 46 2.85 -8.21 -9.12
C GLU A 46 1.85 -8.19 -7.97
N MET A 47 2.08 -7.32 -6.97
CA MET A 47 1.17 -7.17 -5.85
C MET A 47 -0.20 -6.63 -6.31
N ALA A 48 -0.25 -5.65 -7.21
CA ALA A 48 -1.49 -5.14 -7.75
C ALA A 48 -2.32 -6.25 -8.41
N GLN A 49 -1.68 -7.11 -9.21
CA GLN A 49 -2.33 -8.27 -9.82
C GLN A 49 -2.79 -9.29 -8.76
N GLN A 50 -1.97 -9.59 -7.75
CA GLN A 50 -2.34 -10.48 -6.64
C GLN A 50 -3.57 -10.00 -5.87
N PHE A 51 -3.77 -8.68 -5.77
CA PHE A 51 -4.95 -8.07 -5.16
C PHE A 51 -6.06 -7.74 -6.17
N ASN A 52 -6.03 -8.30 -7.38
CA ASN A 52 -7.01 -8.06 -8.44
C ASN A 52 -7.27 -6.56 -8.71
N ASN A 53 -6.20 -5.75 -8.66
CA ASN A 53 -6.25 -4.30 -8.83
C ASN A 53 -7.27 -3.63 -7.90
N HIS A 54 -7.34 -4.09 -6.64
CA HIS A 54 -8.33 -3.65 -5.68
C HIS A 54 -8.45 -2.12 -5.64
N PRO A 55 -9.66 -1.54 -5.78
CA PRO A 55 -9.83 -0.10 -6.00
C PRO A 55 -9.43 0.76 -4.80
N LYS A 56 -9.24 0.17 -3.63
CA LYS A 56 -8.78 0.84 -2.41
C LYS A 56 -7.26 0.75 -2.19
N LEU A 57 -6.58 -0.11 -2.94
CA LEU A 57 -5.13 -0.26 -2.90
C LEU A 57 -4.51 0.67 -3.94
N ARG A 58 -3.50 1.44 -3.53
CA ARG A 58 -2.75 2.38 -4.37
C ARG A 58 -1.27 2.12 -4.19
N PHE A 59 -0.51 2.38 -5.23
CA PHE A 59 0.92 2.15 -5.26
C PHE A 59 1.63 3.43 -5.64
N PHE A 60 2.54 3.88 -4.80
CA PHE A 60 3.37 5.04 -5.04
C PHE A 60 4.83 4.61 -5.09
N ILE A 61 5.50 5.03 -6.16
CA ILE A 61 6.93 4.79 -6.34
C ILE A 61 7.70 5.86 -5.59
N GLY A 62 8.63 5.48 -4.74
CA GLY A 62 9.52 6.41 -4.07
C GLY A 62 10.42 5.74 -3.03
N ASP A 63 11.44 6.49 -2.60
CA ASP A 63 12.37 6.08 -1.55
C ASP A 63 12.04 6.84 -0.26
N VAL A 64 12.05 6.13 0.88
CA VAL A 64 11.87 6.74 2.22
C VAL A 64 13.03 7.65 2.60
N ARG A 65 14.18 7.49 1.94
CA ARG A 65 15.36 8.35 2.08
C ARG A 65 15.15 9.73 1.44
N ASP A 66 14.19 9.85 0.52
CA ASP A 66 13.77 11.12 -0.07
C ASP A 66 12.61 11.69 0.76
N LYS A 67 12.94 12.69 1.57
CA LYS A 67 11.99 13.37 2.44
C LYS A 67 10.86 14.01 1.64
N GLU A 68 11.15 14.74 0.57
CA GLU A 68 10.11 15.43 -0.19
C GLU A 68 9.15 14.45 -0.83
N ARG A 69 9.68 13.34 -1.35
CA ARG A 69 8.85 12.28 -1.93
C ARG A 69 7.94 11.63 -0.90
N LEU A 70 8.45 11.39 0.31
CA LEU A 70 7.67 10.79 1.40
C LEU A 70 6.54 11.72 1.89
N TYR A 71 6.76 13.04 1.96
CA TYR A 71 5.72 14.00 2.38
C TYR A 71 4.57 14.13 1.38
N ARG A 72 4.78 13.76 0.10
CA ARG A 72 3.75 13.79 -0.95
C ARG A 72 2.99 12.47 -1.10
N ALA A 73 3.45 11.40 -0.47
CA ALA A 73 2.86 10.07 -0.54
C ALA A 73 1.66 9.93 0.42
#